data_AF-A0A1V4YF52-F1
#
_entry.id   AF-A0A1V4YF52-F1
#
_cell.length_a   1.000
_cell.length_b   1.000
_cell.length_c   1.000
_cell.angle_alpha   90.00
_cell.angle_beta   90.00
_cell.angle_gamma   90.00
#
_symmetry.space_group_name_H-M   'P 1'
#
loop_
_entity.id
_entity.type
_entity.pdbx_description
1 polymer ?
#
loop_
_entity_poly.entity_id
_entity_poly.type
_entity_poly.pdbx_seq_one_letter_code
_entity_poly.pdbx_strand_id
1 'polypeptide(L)' 'MGSKNLKTKVLFICKHNSARSQMAEGLLNSIYGEYFEAYSAGTDPDILNPCAVKVMADRGYRYIPEPIQKPEGI' A
#
# COMPACT_ATOMS: atom_id res chain seq x y z
N MET A 1 -14.62 -14.24 -24.58
CA MET A 1 -13.19 -13.96 -24.37
C MET A 1 -13.10 -12.65 -23.61
N GLY A 2 -12.95 -12.67 -22.28
CA GLY A 2 -12.89 -11.43 -21.49
C GLY A 2 -11.59 -10.69 -21.76
N SER A 3 -11.65 -9.40 -22.13
CA SER A 3 -10.47 -8.54 -22.20
C SER A 3 -9.74 -8.60 -20.86
N LYS A 4 -8.47 -9.00 -20.86
CA LYS A 4 -7.59 -8.78 -19.71
C LYS A 4 -7.53 -7.26 -19.48
N ASN A 5 -8.20 -6.78 -18.44
CA ASN A 5 -8.01 -5.41 -17.97
C ASN A 5 -6.57 -5.31 -17.43
N LEU A 6 -5.66 -4.80 -18.25
CA LEU A 6 -4.27 -4.55 -17.84
C LEU A 6 -4.28 -3.35 -16.89
N LYS A 7 -4.34 -3.63 -15.59
CA LYS A 7 -4.21 -2.60 -14.57
C LYS A 7 -2.81 -2.00 -14.61
N THR A 8 -2.72 -0.69 -14.47
CA THR A 8 -1.43 0.01 -14.40
C THR A 8 -0.81 -0.24 -13.03
N LYS A 9 0.42 -0.77 -13.01
CA LYS A 9 1.14 -1.02 -11.77
C LYS A 9 1.78 0.25 -11.23
N VAL A 10 1.63 0.52 -9.94
CA VAL A 10 2.14 1.73 -9.27
C VAL A 10 2.89 1.33 -8.01
N LEU A 11 4.08 1.90 -7.79
CA LEU A 11 4.89 1.67 -6.58
C LEU A 11 5.10 2.98 -5.82
N PHE A 12 4.64 3.04 -4.57
CA PHE A 12 4.88 4.17 -3.67
C PHE A 12 6.08 3.89 -2.76
N ILE A 13 7.08 4.76 -2.79
CA ILE A 13 8.30 4.63 -1.97
C ILE A 13 8.34 5.70 -0.88
N CYS A 14 8.62 5.29 0.36
CA CYS A 14 9.07 6.19 1.42
C CYS A 14 10.15 5.51 2.28
N LYS A 15 10.79 6.23 3.21
CA LYS A 15 11.87 5.63 4.02
C LYS A 15 11.41 4.39 4.80
N HIS A 16 10.43 4.55 5.69
CA HIS A 16 10.06 3.51 6.65
C HIS A 16 8.92 2.59 6.23
N ASN A 17 8.32 2.82 5.06
CA ASN A 17 7.11 2.12 4.63
C ASN A 17 6.00 2.01 5.72
N SER A 18 5.93 2.97 6.64
CA SER A 18 5.07 2.85 7.83
C SER A 18 3.84 3.76 7.83
N ALA A 19 3.76 4.74 6.93
CA ALA A 19 2.62 5.66 6.91
C ALA A 19 2.28 6.13 5.48
N ARG A 20 3.08 7.03 4.89
CA ARG A 20 2.72 7.72 3.64
C ARG A 20 2.54 6.77 2.45
N SER A 21 3.52 5.92 2.20
CA SER A 21 3.47 4.97 1.07
C SER A 21 2.37 3.93 1.25
N GLN A 22 2.14 3.50 2.50
CA GLN A 22 1.09 2.57 2.89
C GLN A 22 -0.33 3.15 2.72
N MET A 23 -0.56 4.40 3.16
CA MET A 23 -1.83 5.09 2.91
C MET A 23 -2.07 5.29 1.42
N ALA A 24 -1.03 5.65 0.65
CA ALA A 24 -1.15 5.88 -0.79
C ALA A 24 -1.54 4.60 -1.55
N GLU A 25 -0.91 3.47 -1.21
CA GLU A 25 -1.27 2.15 -1.74
C GLU A 25 -2.74 1.81 -1.42
N GLY A 26 -3.12 1.88 -0.14
CA GLY A 26 -4.48 1.56 0.30
C GLY A 26 -5.54 2.45 -0.36
N LEU A 27 -5.26 3.75 -0.51
CA LEU A 27 -6.17 4.69 -1.18
C LEU A 27 -6.32 4.38 -2.67
N LEU A 28 -5.21 4.18 -3.39
CA LEU A 28 -5.26 3.94 -4.84
C LEU A 28 -6.00 2.63 -5.15
N ASN A 29 -5.69 1.57 -4.40
CA ASN A 29 -6.37 0.28 -4.54
C ASN A 29 -7.86 0.37 -4.15
N SER A 30 -8.23 1.17 -3.14
CA SER A 30 -9.63 1.32 -2.72
C SER A 30 -10.47 2.16 -3.70
N ILE A 31 -9.91 3.24 -4.25
CA ILE A 31 -10.67 4.21 -5.07
C ILE A 31 -10.62 3.85 -6.55
N TYR A 32 -9.47 3.37 -7.03
CA TYR A 32 -9.21 3.15 -8.46
C TYR A 32 -8.68 1.74 -8.77
N GLY A 33 -8.99 0.77 -7.91
CA GLY A 33 -8.52 -0.62 -8.06
C GLY A 33 -8.93 -1.28 -9.37
N GLU A 34 -9.93 -0.78 -10.08
CA GLU A 34 -10.29 -1.27 -11.43
C GLU A 34 -9.26 -0.89 -12.50
N TYR A 35 -8.54 0.22 -12.31
CA TYR A 35 -7.58 0.77 -13.27
C TYR A 35 -6.12 0.55 -12.84
N PHE A 36 -5.87 0.42 -11.54
CA PHE A 36 -4.53 0.36 -10.96
C PHE A 36 -4.33 -0.86 -10.07
N GLU A 37 -3.08 -1.27 -9.98
CA GLU A 37 -2.57 -2.23 -9.00
C GLU A 37 -1.41 -1.55 -8.25
N ALA A 38 -1.69 -1.07 -7.04
CA ALA A 38 -0.75 -0.31 -6.24
C ALA A 38 0.02 -1.20 -5.27
N TYR A 39 1.28 -0.86 -5.05
CA TYR A 39 2.19 -1.46 -4.08
C TYR A 39 2.93 -0.36 -3.33
N SER A 40 3.52 -0.69 -2.19
CA SER A 40 4.42 0.20 -1.47
C SER A 40 5.68 -0.51 -0.97
N ALA A 41 6.77 0.25 -0.85
CA ALA A 41 8.01 -0.24 -0.24
C ALA A 41 8.72 0.88 0.52
N GLY A 42 9.81 0.52 1.20
CA GLY A 42 10.71 1.48 1.80
C GLY A 42 12.12 0.97 1.97
N THR A 43 13.05 1.92 2.07
CA THR A 43 14.49 1.62 2.14
C THR A 43 14.93 1.13 3.52
N ASP A 44 14.14 1.42 4.56
CA ASP A 44 14.40 1.08 5.96
C ASP A 44 13.06 0.77 6.67
N PRO A 45 12.35 -0.32 6.28
CA PRO A 45 10.98 -0.58 6.73
C PRO A 45 10.87 -0.67 8.27
N ASP A 46 9.82 -0.08 8.81
CA ASP A 46 9.53 -0.05 10.24
C ASP A 46 8.08 -0.47 10.51
N ILE A 47 7.72 -0.60 11.78
CA ILE A 47 6.37 -0.88 12.23
C ILE A 47 5.41 0.15 11.64
N LEU A 48 4.34 -0.37 11.07
CA LEU A 48 3.21 0.40 10.61
C LEU A 48 2.72 1.40 11.66
N ASN A 49 2.61 2.67 11.25
CA ASN A 49 2.15 3.75 12.09
C ASN A 49 0.65 3.56 12.42
N PRO A 50 0.29 3.38 13.71
CA PRO A 50 -1.10 3.15 14.11
C PRO A 50 -2.02 4.33 13.78
N CYS A 51 -1.50 5.56 13.69
CA CYS A 51 -2.27 6.71 13.23
C CYS A 51 -2.67 6.57 11.75
N ALA A 52 -1.81 6.02 10.90
CA ALA A 52 -2.15 5.79 9.49
C ALA A 52 -3.30 4.78 9.36
N VAL A 53 -3.25 3.69 10.14
CA VAL A 53 -4.32 2.69 10.19
C VAL A 53 -5.64 3.30 10.65
N LYS A 54 -5.59 4.04 11.77
CA LYS A 54 -6.77 4.71 12.34
C LYS A 54 -7.40 5.65 11.32
N VAL A 55 -6.60 6.52 10.71
CA VAL A 55 -7.09 7.52 9.75
C VAL A 55 -7.70 6.89 8.50
N MET A 56 -7.12 5.80 8.00
CA MET A 56 -7.67 5.07 6.87
C MET A 56 -9.01 4.42 7.22
N ALA A 57 -9.09 3.77 8.38
CA ALA A 57 -10.32 3.16 8.89
C ALA A 57 -11.42 4.20 9.13
N ASP A 58 -11.10 5.34 9.77
CA ASP A 58 -12.04 6.44 10.02
C ASP A 58 -12.64 7.01 8.72
N ARG A 59 -11.92 6.90 7.59
CA ARG A 59 -12.37 7.33 6.27
C ARG A 59 -13.04 6.23 5.44
N GLY A 60 -13.20 5.03 6.00
CA GLY A 60 -13.84 3.89 5.31
C GLY A 60 -12.95 3.21 4.27
N TYR A 61 -11.64 3.46 4.27
CA TYR A 61 -10.71 2.80 3.36
C TYR A 61 -10.15 1.54 4.02
N ARG A 62 -10.21 0.42 3.29
CA ARG A 62 -9.64 -0.84 3.75
C ARG A 62 -8.13 -0.80 3.63
N TYR A 63 -7.49 -0.68 4.78
CA TYR A 63 -6.05 -0.78 4.90
C TYR A 63 -5.66 -2.23 5.24
N ILE A 64 -5.09 -2.94 4.26
CA ILE A 64 -4.48 -4.26 4.45
C ILE A 64 -2.97 -4.08 4.34
N PRO A 65 -2.21 -4.06 5.45
CA PRO A 65 -0.76 -4.06 5.35
C PRO A 65 -0.31 -5.40 4.77
N GLU A 66 0.55 -5.36 3.76
CA GLU A 66 1.43 -6.50 3.49
C GLU A 66 2.18 -6.83 4.80
N PRO A 67 2.31 -8.12 5.17
CA PRO A 67 3.15 -8.49 6.31
C PRO A 67 4.52 -7.85 6.12
N ILE A 68 5.06 -7.25 7.19
CA ILE A 68 6.36 -6.58 7.17
C ILE A 68 7.37 -7.56 6.55
N GLN A 69 7.78 -7.30 5.31
CA GLN A 69 8.83 -8.06 4.66
C GLN A 69 10.11 -7.69 5.40
N LYS A 70 10.46 -8.46 6.43
CA LYS A 70 11.81 -8.42 6.97
C LYS A 70 12.73 -8.76 5.80
N PRO A 71 13.81 -8.01 5.56
CA PRO A 71 14.78 -8.41 4.56
C PRO A 71 15.24 -9.83 4.92
N GLU A 72 14.96 -10.79 4.05
CA GLU A 72 15.50 -12.13 4.19
C GLU A 72 17.00 -12.05 3.92
N GLY A 73 17.80 -12.19 4.98
CA GLY A 73 19.24 -12.37 4.91
C GLY A 73 20.04 -11.16 4.44
N ILE A 74 20.59 -10.41 5.40
CA ILE A 74 21.91 -9.76 5.28
C ILE A 74 22.60 -9.87 6.64
#